data_AF-A0A527Z977-F1
#
_entry.id   AF-A0A527Z977-F1
#
_cell.length_a   1.000
_cell.length_b   1.000
_cell.length_c   1.000
_cell.angle_alpha   90.00
_cell.angle_beta   90.00
_cell.angle_gamma   90.00
#
_symmetry.space_group_name_H-M   'P 1'
#
loop_
_entity.id
_entity.type
_entity.pdbx_description
1 polymer ?
#
loop_
_entity_poly.entity_id
_entity_poly.type
_entity_poly.pdbx_seq_one_letter_code
_entity_poly.pdbx_strand_id
1 'polypeptide(L)'
;VIHLRDISDPDTAAQAEDVERILADLGVDASDDRRVIEVWNKIDRLDEGNRARLLADGIDGNKAPPIAISAATGEGIDVLKAIIETRMSGELETLTITLKPEQLGLVDWLYRNGDVVSRTDNEDGGVTVSLKATQTAHEAIESRLRRNNNG
;
A
#
# COMPACT_ATOMS: atom_id res chain seq x y z
N VAL A 1 -1.55 2.80 -3.26
CA VAL A 1 -1.71 3.59 -4.50
C VAL A 1 -0.55 4.56 -4.61
N ILE A 2 0.02 4.76 -5.80
CA ILE A 2 1.00 5.82 -6.05
C ILE A 2 0.28 6.93 -6.80
N HIS A 3 0.19 8.11 -6.19
CA HIS A 3 -0.34 9.32 -6.81
C HIS A 3 0.83 10.12 -7.39
N LEU A 4 1.05 9.98 -8.69
CA LEU A 4 2.13 10.64 -9.41
C LEU A 4 1.65 11.97 -9.99
N ARG A 5 2.30 13.07 -9.63
CA ARG A 5 1.99 14.42 -10.11
C ARG A 5 3.13 14.99 -10.94
N ASP A 6 2.83 15.60 -12.08
CA ASP A 6 3.80 16.44 -12.78
C ASP A 6 3.87 17.80 -12.09
N ILE A 7 5.01 18.13 -11.49
CA ILE A 7 5.14 19.37 -10.73
C ILE A 7 5.62 20.55 -11.59
N SER A 8 6.03 20.26 -12.83
CA SER A 8 6.38 21.28 -13.81
C SER A 8 5.16 21.86 -14.52
N ASP A 9 3.98 21.25 -14.32
CA ASP A 9 2.71 21.68 -14.88
C ASP A 9 2.04 22.72 -13.95
N PRO A 10 1.73 23.94 -14.43
CA PRO A 10 1.02 24.94 -13.64
C PRO A 10 -0.37 24.48 -13.16
N ASP A 11 -1.00 23.52 -13.85
CA ASP A 11 -2.34 22.99 -13.51
C ASP A 11 -2.29 21.79 -12.55
N THR A 12 -1.11 21.46 -12.01
CA THR A 12 -0.89 20.31 -11.12
C THR A 12 -1.76 20.30 -9.86
N ALA A 13 -2.22 21.47 -9.39
CA ALA A 13 -3.12 21.57 -8.24
C ALA A 13 -4.54 21.10 -8.59
N ALA A 14 -5.07 21.52 -9.75
CA ALA A 14 -6.39 21.09 -10.22
C ALA A 14 -6.41 19.59 -10.54
N GLN A 15 -5.31 19.06 -11.10
CA GLN A 15 -5.16 17.61 -11.33
C GLN A 15 -5.17 16.80 -10.02
N ALA A 16 -4.59 17.35 -8.94
CA ALA A 16 -4.59 16.69 -7.64
C ALA A 16 -6.01 16.55 -7.08
N GLU A 17 -6.80 17.63 -7.09
CA GLU A 17 -8.19 17.62 -6.61
C GLU A 17 -9.06 16.60 -7.38
N ASP A 18 -8.88 16.50 -8.69
CA ASP A 18 -9.60 15.53 -9.51
C ASP A 18 -9.24 14.07 -9.17
N VAL A 19 -7.96 13.79 -8.90
CA VAL A 19 -7.51 12.45 -8.48
C VAL A 19 -7.96 12.12 -7.06
N GLU A 20 -7.94 13.08 -6.14
CA GLU A 20 -8.47 12.91 -4.78
C GLU A 20 -9.96 12.54 -4.82
N ARG A 21 -10.75 13.17 -5.68
CA ARG A 21 -12.16 12.82 -5.88
C ARG A 21 -12.34 11.38 -6.40
N ILE A 22 -11.52 10.96 -7.36
CA ILE A 22 -11.56 9.57 -7.88
C ILE A 22 -11.19 8.57 -6.78
N LEU A 23 -10.20 8.86 -5.95
CA LEU A 23 -9.81 7.99 -4.83
C LEU A 23 -10.95 7.90 -3.80
N ALA A 24 -11.61 9.02 -3.49
CA ALA A 24 -12.77 9.05 -2.61
C ALA A 24 -13.93 8.21 -3.14
N ASP A 25 -14.23 8.29 -4.45
CA ASP A 25 -15.26 7.46 -5.10
C ASP A 25 -14.95 5.95 -5.02
N LEU A 26 -13.67 5.59 -4.93
CA LEU A 26 -13.20 4.21 -4.73
C LEU A 26 -13.11 3.81 -3.24
N GLY A 27 -13.52 4.69 -2.32
CA GLY A 27 -13.44 4.48 -0.87
C GLY A 27 -12.03 4.55 -0.30
N VAL A 28 -11.09 5.20 -1.00
CA VAL A 28 -9.71 5.42 -0.56
C VAL A 28 -9.56 6.87 -0.13
N ASP A 29 -9.19 7.07 1.13
CA ASP A 29 -8.82 8.39 1.62
C ASP A 29 -7.45 8.78 1.05
N ALA A 30 -7.41 9.83 0.23
CA ALA A 30 -6.18 10.35 -0.36
C ALA A 30 -5.20 10.92 0.67
N SER A 31 -5.69 11.25 1.87
CA SER A 31 -4.87 11.68 3.00
C SER A 31 -4.35 10.52 3.87
N ASP A 32 -4.80 9.28 3.64
CA ASP A 32 -4.24 8.09 4.30
C ASP A 32 -2.87 7.79 3.70
N ASP A 33 -1.86 8.39 4.32
CA ASP A 33 -0.45 8.24 4.04
C ASP A 33 0.07 6.81 4.22
N ARG A 34 -0.72 5.85 4.72
CA ARG A 34 -0.39 4.42 4.66
C ARG A 34 -0.83 3.79 3.34
N ARG A 35 -1.95 4.23 2.78
CA ARG A 35 -2.53 3.69 1.55
C ARG A 35 -2.08 4.43 0.30
N VAL A 36 -1.72 5.71 0.41
CA VAL A 36 -1.33 6.57 -0.72
C VAL A 36 0.09 7.08 -0.54
N ILE A 37 0.86 7.02 -1.63
CA ILE A 37 2.19 7.65 -1.74
C ILE A 37 2.06 8.78 -2.74
N GLU A 38 2.22 10.03 -2.29
CA GLU A 38 2.32 11.16 -3.21
C GLU A 38 3.74 11.27 -3.75
N VAL A 39 3.86 11.40 -5.08
CA VAL A 39 5.13 11.46 -5.78
C VAL A 39 5.10 12.65 -6.74
N TRP A 40 6.01 13.59 -6.55
CA TRP A 40 6.20 14.75 -7.41
C TRP A 40 7.26 14.44 -8.46
N ASN A 41 6.85 14.37 -9.71
CA ASN A 41 7.69 14.04 -10.84
C ASN A 41 8.07 15.28 -11.65
N LYS A 42 9.14 15.16 -12.45
CA LYS A 42 9.72 16.21 -13.32
C LYS A 42 10.38 17.37 -12.57
N ILE A 43 10.98 17.09 -11.42
CA ILE A 43 11.73 18.09 -10.65
C ILE A 43 12.93 18.68 -11.43
N ASP A 44 13.42 17.97 -12.45
CA ASP A 44 14.47 18.44 -13.37
C ASP A 44 14.04 19.65 -14.22
N ARG A 45 12.73 19.91 -14.32
CA ARG A 45 12.18 21.04 -15.07
C ARG A 45 11.96 22.28 -14.20
N LEU A 46 12.21 22.20 -12.90
CA LEU A 46 12.14 23.32 -11.98
C LEU A 46 13.51 24.01 -11.90
N ASP A 47 13.52 25.34 -11.80
CA ASP A 47 14.71 26.05 -11.36
C ASP A 47 14.98 25.81 -9.87
N GLU A 48 16.23 26.06 -9.44
CA GLU A 48 16.69 25.76 -8.09
C GLU A 48 15.93 26.49 -6.98
N GLY A 49 15.47 27.73 -7.26
CA GLY A 49 14.67 28.52 -6.33
C GLY A 49 13.27 27.94 -6.14
N ASN A 50 12.62 27.58 -7.24
CA ASN A 50 11.31 26.93 -7.21
C ASN A 50 11.39 25.53 -6.60
N ARG A 51 12.42 24.74 -6.90
CA ARG A 51 12.63 23.40 -6.30
C ARG A 51 12.76 23.47 -4.78
N ALA A 52 13.55 24.42 -4.25
CA ALA A 52 13.74 24.58 -2.81
C ALA A 52 12.45 25.02 -2.10
N ARG A 53 11.72 25.97 -2.70
CA ARG A 53 10.44 26.45 -2.17
C ARG A 53 9.39 25.34 -2.16
N LEU A 54 9.32 24.57 -3.23
CA LEU A 54 8.31 23.54 -3.41
C LEU A 54 8.53 22.36 -2.44
N LEU A 55 9.79 21.95 -2.20
CA LEU A 55 10.13 20.98 -1.17
C LEU A 55 9.82 21.48 0.26
N ALA A 56 9.94 22.79 0.51
CA ALA A 56 9.57 23.38 1.79
C ALA A 56 8.05 23.45 1.98
N ASP A 57 7.31 23.84 0.93
CA ASP A 57 5.85 23.93 0.92
C ASP A 57 5.18 22.55 0.99
N GLY A 58 5.85 21.50 0.49
CA GLY A 58 5.39 20.10 0.57
C GLY A 58 5.45 19.48 1.97
N ILE A 59 6.07 20.15 2.94
CA ILE A 59 6.09 19.72 4.34
C ILE A 59 4.85 20.32 5.03
N ASP A 60 3.70 19.69 4.82
CA ASP A 60 2.50 19.96 5.61
C ASP A 60 2.55 19.13 6.90
N GLY A 61 2.45 19.76 8.07
CA GLY A 61 2.60 19.10 9.37
C GLY A 61 1.56 18.01 9.68
N ASN A 62 0.50 17.90 8.87
CA ASN A 62 -0.54 16.89 9.01
C ASN A 62 -0.44 15.73 7.99
N LYS A 63 0.51 15.77 7.04
CA LYS A 63 0.64 14.76 5.98
C LYS A 63 2.10 14.30 5.84
N ALA A 64 2.30 13.06 5.41
CA ALA A 64 3.63 12.62 5.00
C ALA A 64 4.10 13.48 3.80
N PRO A 65 5.35 13.95 3.79
CA PRO A 65 5.84 14.78 2.70
C PRO A 65 5.90 13.98 1.38
N PRO A 66 5.63 14.64 0.24
CA PRO A 66 5.67 14.01 -1.06
C PRO A 66 7.10 13.62 -1.46
N ILE A 67 7.23 12.55 -2.23
CA ILE A 67 8.53 12.09 -2.72
C ILE A 67 8.83 12.78 -4.05
N ALA A 68 9.86 13.61 -4.06
CA ALA A 68 10.35 14.30 -5.25
C ALA A 68 11.25 13.40 -6.12
N ILE A 69 10.90 13.23 -7.39
CA ILE A 69 11.65 12.44 -8.37
C ILE A 69 11.77 13.15 -9.73
N SER A 70 12.75 12.72 -10.53
CA SER A 70 12.72 12.88 -11.97
C SER A 70 12.79 11.51 -12.63
N ALA A 71 11.69 11.09 -13.24
CA ALA A 71 11.67 9.85 -14.02
C ALA A 71 12.59 9.92 -15.26
N ALA A 72 12.91 11.13 -15.75
CA ALA A 72 13.76 11.32 -16.92
C ALA A 72 15.25 11.17 -16.60
N THR A 73 15.71 11.71 -15.46
CA THR A 73 17.11 11.63 -15.04
C THR A 73 17.40 10.44 -14.13
N GLY A 74 16.36 9.86 -13.51
CA GLY A 74 16.47 8.83 -12.48
C GLY A 74 16.64 9.39 -11.07
N GLU A 75 16.67 10.71 -10.89
CA GLU A 75 16.78 11.35 -9.57
C GLU A 75 15.62 10.94 -8.66
N GLY A 76 15.91 10.53 -7.42
CA GLY A 76 14.91 10.17 -6.41
C GLY A 76 14.23 8.81 -6.61
N ILE A 77 14.49 8.09 -7.71
CA ILE A 77 13.86 6.79 -7.99
C ILE A 77 14.27 5.72 -6.98
N ASP A 78 15.54 5.66 -6.58
CA ASP A 78 16.01 4.69 -5.58
C ASP A 78 15.36 4.91 -4.21
N VAL A 79 15.16 6.18 -3.83
CA VAL A 79 14.45 6.54 -2.59
C VAL A 79 12.98 6.11 -2.66
N LEU A 80 12.30 6.40 -3.78
CA LEU A 80 10.93 5.96 -4.02
C LEU A 80 10.83 4.43 -3.94
N LYS A 81 11.76 3.71 -4.56
CA LYS A 81 11.81 2.25 -4.55
C LYS A 81 11.97 1.70 -3.14
N ALA A 82 12.91 2.23 -2.35
CA ALA A 82 13.12 1.81 -0.98
C ALA A 82 11.88 2.04 -0.09
N ILE A 83 11.16 3.17 -0.29
CA ILE A 83 9.91 3.44 0.42
C ILE A 83 8.81 2.46 0.02
N ILE A 84 8.66 2.17 -1.28
CA ILE A 84 7.72 1.17 -1.77
C ILE A 84 8.06 -0.20 -1.18
N GLU A 85 9.32 -0.61 -1.23
CA GLU A 85 9.80 -1.87 -0.66
C GLU A 85 9.51 -1.94 0.83
N THR A 86 9.77 -0.88 1.59
CA THR A 86 9.48 -0.83 3.04
C THR A 86 7.99 -0.96 3.33
N ARG A 87 7.12 -0.28 2.57
CA ARG A 87 5.66 -0.38 2.74
C ARG A 87 5.11 -1.73 2.32
N MET A 88 5.60 -2.29 1.22
CA MET A 88 5.21 -3.62 0.75
C MET A 88 5.70 -4.72 1.68
N SER A 89 6.88 -4.52 2.27
CA SER A 89 7.46 -5.39 3.29
C SER A 89 6.93 -5.09 4.69
N GLY A 90 5.85 -4.30 4.82
CA GLY A 90 5.30 -3.80 6.08
C GLY A 90 5.17 -4.85 7.19
N GLU A 91 5.04 -4.39 8.43
CA GLU A 91 5.10 -5.24 9.63
C GLU A 91 4.37 -6.57 9.42
N LEU A 92 5.13 -7.66 9.58
CA LEU A 92 4.60 -9.00 9.56
C LEU A 92 3.74 -9.19 10.81
N GLU A 93 2.43 -9.00 10.65
CA GLU A 93 1.47 -9.24 11.72
C GLU A 93 1.21 -10.73 11.86
N THR A 94 1.07 -11.18 13.11
CA THR A 94 0.68 -12.56 13.40
C THR A 94 -0.84 -12.67 13.38
N LEU A 95 -1.33 -13.55 12.52
CA LEU A 95 -2.73 -13.83 12.26
C LEU A 95 -3.02 -15.29 12.60
N THR A 96 -4.14 -15.55 13.27
CA THR A 96 -4.64 -16.91 13.54
C THR A 96 -5.97 -17.12 12.83
N ILE A 97 -6.02 -18.13 11.97
CA ILE A 97 -7.20 -18.47 11.15
C ILE A 97 -7.66 -19.87 11.51
N THR A 98 -8.94 -20.01 11.80
CA THR A 98 -9.58 -21.32 11.93
C THR A 98 -10.39 -21.62 10.67
N LEU A 99 -10.00 -22.68 9.96
CA LEU A 99 -10.65 -23.21 8.78
C LEU A 99 -11.55 -24.39 9.18
N LYS A 100 -12.78 -24.40 8.68
CA LYS A 100 -13.68 -25.55 8.79
C LYS A 100 -13.28 -26.66 7.81
N PRO A 101 -13.79 -27.91 7.95
CA PRO A 101 -13.51 -29.00 7.02
C PRO A 101 -13.74 -28.64 5.54
N GLU A 102 -14.76 -27.83 5.25
CA GLU A 102 -15.11 -27.41 3.88
C GLU A 102 -14.12 -26.38 3.31
N GLN A 103 -13.32 -25.75 4.18
CA GLN A 103 -12.39 -24.68 3.85
C GLN A 103 -10.93 -25.16 3.77
N LEU A 104 -10.67 -26.46 3.98
CA LEU A 104 -9.31 -27.02 3.97
C LEU A 104 -8.58 -26.84 2.64
N GLY A 105 -9.30 -26.64 1.53
CA GLY A 105 -8.71 -26.26 0.24
C GLY A 105 -7.97 -24.91 0.26
N LEU A 106 -8.18 -24.07 1.29
CA LEU A 106 -7.48 -22.80 1.45
C LEU A 106 -6.12 -22.94 2.15
N VAL A 107 -5.81 -24.08 2.78
CA VAL A 107 -4.57 -24.29 3.53
C VAL A 107 -3.33 -24.04 2.67
N ASP A 108 -3.27 -24.66 1.49
CA ASP A 108 -2.18 -24.49 0.52
C ASP A 108 -2.02 -23.03 0.05
N TRP A 109 -3.12 -22.28 0.01
CA TRP A 109 -3.06 -20.85 -0.29
C TRP A 109 -2.54 -20.02 0.88
N LEU A 110 -2.85 -20.37 2.13
CA LEU A 110 -2.24 -19.73 3.32
C LEU A 110 -0.72 -19.93 3.33
N TYR A 111 -0.23 -21.14 3.04
CA TYR A 111 1.21 -21.43 2.95
C TYR A 111 1.93 -20.63 1.85
N ARG A 112 1.22 -20.25 0.78
CA ARG A 112 1.80 -19.42 -0.30
C ARG A 112 1.77 -17.92 -0.03
N ASN A 113 0.90 -17.46 0.86
CA ASN A 113 0.63 -16.02 1.05
C ASN A 113 0.98 -15.53 2.47
N GLY A 114 1.56 -16.38 3.30
CA GLY A 114 2.19 -15.97 4.54
C GLY A 114 3.10 -17.04 5.13
N ASP A 115 3.89 -16.64 6.10
CA ASP A 115 4.84 -17.49 6.79
C ASP A 115 4.12 -18.22 7.92
N VAL A 116 3.71 -19.47 7.67
CA VAL A 116 3.03 -20.30 8.68
C VAL A 116 3.96 -20.58 9.86
N VAL A 117 3.56 -20.11 11.04
CA VAL A 117 4.26 -20.28 12.32
C VAL A 117 3.83 -21.58 12.99
N SER A 118 2.52 -21.89 12.97
CA SER A 118 2.00 -23.11 13.55
C SER A 118 0.71 -23.56 12.87
N ARG A 119 0.43 -24.85 12.99
CA ARG A 119 -0.81 -25.48 12.55
C ARG A 119 -1.28 -26.46 13.62
N THR A 120 -2.57 -26.44 13.91
CA THR A 120 -3.25 -27.36 14.81
C THR A 120 -4.46 -27.95 14.10
N ASP A 121 -4.54 -29.27 14.03
CA ASP A 121 -5.76 -29.97 13.60
C ASP A 121 -6.72 -30.03 14.80
N ASN A 122 -7.96 -29.58 14.60
CA ASN A 122 -8.97 -29.49 15.64
C ASN A 122 -9.81 -30.78 15.69
N GLU A 123 -10.47 -31.03 16.83
CA GLU A 123 -11.31 -32.22 17.04
C GLU A 123 -12.55 -32.27 16.12
N ASP A 124 -13.01 -31.12 15.63
CA ASP A 124 -14.13 -30.97 14.70
C ASP A 124 -13.74 -31.23 13.22
N GLY A 125 -12.49 -31.63 12.97
CA GLY A 125 -11.94 -31.82 11.62
C GLY A 125 -11.52 -30.52 10.93
N GLY A 126 -11.64 -29.38 11.61
CA GLY A 126 -11.10 -28.10 11.17
C GLY A 126 -9.59 -27.98 11.41
N VAL A 127 -8.99 -26.90 10.90
CA VAL A 127 -7.57 -26.60 11.07
C VAL A 127 -7.40 -25.16 11.52
N THR A 128 -6.63 -24.95 12.58
CA THR A 128 -6.20 -23.63 13.01
C THR A 128 -4.77 -23.38 12.56
N VAL A 129 -4.53 -22.31 11.80
CA VAL A 129 -3.21 -21.91 11.29
C VAL A 129 -2.84 -20.56 11.87
N SER A 130 -1.67 -20.46 12.49
CA SER A 130 -1.04 -19.20 12.83
C SER A 130 0.02 -18.87 11.80
N LEU A 131 -0.01 -17.68 11.23
CA LEU A 131 0.93 -17.24 10.19
C LEU A 131 1.31 -15.78 10.39
N LYS A 132 2.48 -15.43 9.90
CA LYS A 132 2.91 -14.04 9.73
C LYS A 132 2.63 -13.61 8.30
N ALA A 133 1.97 -12.47 8.15
CA ALA A 133 1.60 -11.95 6.84
C ALA A 133 1.70 -10.43 6.82
N THR A 134 1.97 -9.86 5.65
CA THR A 134 1.85 -8.41 5.46
C THR A 134 0.37 -8.00 5.51
N GLN A 135 0.09 -6.72 5.77
CA GLN A 135 -1.28 -6.19 5.76
C GLN A 135 -2.03 -6.52 4.45
N THR A 136 -1.35 -6.43 3.30
CA THR A 136 -1.93 -6.77 1.99
C THR A 136 -2.32 -8.24 1.90
N ALA A 137 -1.46 -9.14 2.39
CA ALA A 137 -1.77 -10.55 2.43
C ALA A 137 -2.92 -10.85 3.40
N HIS A 138 -2.97 -10.17 4.55
CA HIS A 138 -4.07 -10.27 5.51
C HIS A 138 -5.42 -9.88 4.88
N GLU A 139 -5.51 -8.73 4.20
CA GLU A 139 -6.74 -8.29 3.51
C GLU A 139 -7.20 -9.28 2.42
N ALA A 140 -6.24 -9.85 1.67
CA ALA A 140 -6.53 -10.87 0.66
C ALA A 140 -7.06 -12.17 1.30
N ILE A 141 -6.51 -12.56 2.45
CA ILE A 141 -6.93 -13.75 3.20
C ILE A 141 -8.37 -13.59 3.69
N GLU A 142 -8.68 -12.48 4.35
CA GLU A 142 -10.02 -12.21 4.86
C GLU A 142 -11.07 -12.18 3.74
N SER A 143 -10.75 -11.51 2.62
CA SER A 143 -11.64 -11.40 1.46
C SER A 143 -12.00 -12.78 0.90
N ARG A 144 -11.06 -13.71 0.91
CA ARG A 144 -11.26 -15.08 0.40
C ARG A 144 -12.04 -15.95 1.36
N LEU A 145 -11.80 -15.82 2.68
CA LEU A 145 -12.58 -16.50 3.71
C LEU A 145 -14.07 -16.07 3.68
N ARG A 146 -14.34 -14.78 3.47
CA ARG A 146 -15.72 -14.27 3.32
C ARG A 146 -16.45 -14.85 2.10
N ARG A 147 -15.77 -14.99 0.96
CA ARG A 147 -16.36 -15.62 -0.24
C ARG A 147 -16.70 -17.09 -0.01
N ASN A 148 -15.84 -17.81 0.72
CA ASN A 148 -16.03 -19.23 0.98
C ASN A 148 -17.09 -19.51 2.08
N ASN A 149 -17.51 -18.50 2.84
CA ASN A 149 -18.62 -18.63 3.80
C ASN A 149 -20.01 -18.37 3.16
N ASN A 150 -20.07 -17.80 1.95
CA ASN A 150 -21.31 -17.42 1.26
C ASN A 150 -21.71 -18.39 0.12
N GLY A 151 -21.05 -19.54 0.00
CA GLY A 151 -21.38 -20.61 -0.95
C GLY A 151 -21.63 -21.91 -0.22
#